data_AF-A0A2E5EHY8-F1
#
_entry.id   AF-A0A2E5EHY8-F1
#
_cell.length_a   1.000
_cell.length_b   1.000
_cell.length_c   1.000
_cell.angle_alpha   90.00
_cell.angle_beta   90.00
_cell.angle_gamma   90.00
#
_symmetry.space_group_name_H-M   'P 1'
#
loop_
_entity.id
_entity.type
_entity.pdbx_description
1 polymer ?
#
loop_
_entity_poly.entity_id
_entity_poly.type
_entity_poly.pdbx_seq_one_letter_code
_entity_poly.pdbx_strand_id
1 'polypeptide(L)' 'MSGSPMCDEDGRPVGIFIGSDYSRITGKLIGGRATMLDLKLLNRLIEEDRAAIVEERPQ' A
#
# COMPACT_ATOMS: atom_id res chain seq x y z
N MET A 1 1.01 -1.89 13.22
CA MET A 1 1.26 -0.76 12.29
C MET A 1 0.76 -1.02 10.89
N SER A 2 0.57 -2.28 10.43
CA SER A 2 -0.10 -2.54 9.14
C SER A 2 -1.45 -1.81 9.07
N GLY A 3 -1.76 -1.21 7.92
CA GLY A 3 -2.95 -0.39 7.70
C GLY A 3 -2.79 1.10 8.06
N SER A 4 -1.63 1.53 8.57
CA SER A 4 -1.39 2.94 8.89
C SER A 4 -1.12 3.76 7.62
N PRO A 5 -1.57 5.02 7.54
CA PRO A 5 -1.24 5.90 6.42
C PRO A 5 0.26 6.26 6.45
N MET A 6 0.87 6.22 5.27
CA MET A 6 2.19 6.79 5.00
C MET A 6 1.97 8.15 4.34
N CYS A 7 2.54 9.21 4.90
CA CYS A 7 2.36 10.57 4.41
C CYS A 7 3.62 11.13 3.75
N ASP A 8 3.45 12.06 2.81
CA ASP A 8 4.51 12.90 2.27
C ASP A 8 4.95 13.99 3.27
N GLU A 9 5.88 14.86 2.85
CA GLU A 9 6.42 15.95 3.66
C GLU A 9 5.35 17.00 4.04
N ASP A 10 4.29 17.14 3.25
CA ASP A 10 3.15 18.03 3.52
C ASP A 10 2.10 17.37 4.45
N GLY A 11 2.31 16.11 4.85
CA GLY A 11 1.37 15.34 5.65
C GLY A 11 0.21 14.73 4.84
N ARG A 12 0.25 14.77 3.50
CA ARG A 12 -0.78 14.13 2.67
C ARG A 12 -0.53 12.63 2.59
N PRO A 13 -1.56 11.79 2.71
CA PRO A 13 -1.40 10.36 2.59
C PRO A 13 -1.03 9.98 1.14
N VAL A 14 0.03 9.19 0.98
CA VAL A 14 0.53 8.68 -0.30
C VAL A 14 0.49 7.16 -0.39
N GLY A 15 0.39 6.48 0.74
CA GLY A 15 0.38 5.03 0.79
C GLY A 15 -0.21 4.48 2.07
N ILE A 16 -0.35 3.17 2.12
CA ILE A 16 -0.71 2.41 3.31
C ILE A 16 0.47 1.52 3.67
N PHE A 17 0.97 1.60 4.89
CA PHE A 17 2.02 0.72 5.36
C PHE A 17 1.49 -0.72 5.43
N ILE A 18 2.17 -1.66 4.75
CA ILE A 18 1.77 -3.07 4.70
C ILE A 18 2.76 -4.02 5.37
N GLY A 19 3.98 -3.56 5.64
CA GLY A 19 4.98 -4.37 6.34
C GLY A 19 6.37 -3.76 6.28
N SER A 20 7.33 -4.42 6.91
CA SER A 20 8.74 -4.06 6.83
C SER A 20 9.56 -5.28 6.50
N ASP A 21 10.54 -5.11 5.62
CA ASP A 21 11.63 -6.06 5.47
C ASP A 21 12.82 -5.58 6.29
N TYR A 22 13.35 -6.45 7.15
CA TYR A 22 14.44 -6.13 8.06
C TYR A 22 15.67 -6.94 7.68
N SER A 23 16.73 -6.25 7.29
CA SER A 23 18.02 -6.89 7.05
C SER A 23 18.75 -7.10 8.39
N ARG A 24 19.21 -8.33 8.60
CA ARG A 24 19.98 -8.73 9.79
C ARG A 24 21.31 -9.36 9.37
N ILE A 25 22.42 -8.94 9.99
CA ILE A 25 23.71 -9.64 9.94
C ILE A 25 24.05 -10.04 11.37
N THR A 26 24.41 -11.31 11.57
CA THR A 26 24.78 -11.89 12.88
C THR A 26 23.78 -11.55 14.01
N GLY A 27 22.49 -11.52 13.69
CA GLY A 27 21.41 -11.21 14.63
C GLY A 27 21.22 -9.73 14.96
N LYS A 28 22.13 -8.84 14.52
CA LYS A 28 21.97 -7.39 14.65
C LYS A 28 21.15 -6.82 13.50
N LEU A 29 20.18 -5.99 13.84
CA LEU A 29 19.41 -5.22 12.87
C LEU A 29 20.32 -4.16 12.26
N ILE A 30 20.54 -4.23 10.95
CA ILE A 30 21.42 -3.30 10.21
C ILE A 30 20.65 -2.35 9.31
N GLY A 31 19.34 -2.56 9.16
CA GLY A 31 18.48 -1.71 8.36
C GLY A 31 17.09 -2.32 8.23
N GLY A 32 16.12 -1.48 7.91
CA GLY A 32 14.76 -1.89 7.60
C GLY A 32 14.23 -1.05 6.46
N ARG A 33 13.48 -1.68 5.56
CA ARG A 33 12.70 -0.99 4.54
C ARG A 33 11.24 -1.17 4.90
N ALA A 34 10.54 -0.05 5.05
CA ALA A 34 9.09 -0.07 5.11
C ALA A 34 8.55 -0.30 3.69
N THR A 35 7.60 -1.22 3.58
CA THR A 35 6.86 -1.50 2.36
C THR A 35 5.48 -0.87 2.49
N MET A 36 5.06 -0.14 1.46
CA MET A 36 3.75 0.49 1.39
C MET A 36 2.99 0.07 0.13
N LEU A 37 1.66 0.02 0.25
CA LEU A 37 0.75 0.01 -0.89
C LEU A 37 0.53 1.44 -1.35
N ASP A 38 0.87 1.73 -2.60
CA ASP A 38 0.69 3.04 -3.22
C ASP A 38 -0.80 3.37 -3.42
N LEU A 39 -1.23 4.57 -3.02
CA LEU A 39 -2.64 4.95 -3.11
C LEU A 39 -3.13 5.16 -4.54
N LYS A 40 -2.27 5.55 -5.48
CA LYS A 40 -2.67 5.69 -6.89
C LYS A 40 -2.93 4.31 -7.50
N LEU A 41 -2.08 3.33 -7.17
CA LEU A 41 -2.32 1.94 -7.55
C LEU A 41 -3.62 1.41 -6.95
N LEU A 42 -3.85 1.62 -5.65
CA LEU A 42 -5.08 1.18 -4.99
C LEU A 42 -6.34 1.79 -5.64
N ASN A 43 -6.33 3.09 -5.88
CA ASN A 43 -7.46 3.78 -6.53
C ASN A 43 -7.71 3.23 -7.93
N ARG A 44 -6.65 2.98 -8.70
CA ARG A 44 -6.78 2.38 -10.03
C ARG A 44 -7.46 1.01 -9.96
N LEU A 45 -7.05 0.14 -9.03
CA LEU A 45 -7.65 -1.20 -8.86
C LEU A 45 -9.13 -1.13 -8.47
N ILE A 46 -9.52 -0.17 -7.64
CA ILE A 46 -10.92 0.04 -7.24
C ILE A 46 -11.78 0.46 -8.44
N GLU A 47 -11.27 1.33 -9.31
CA GLU A 47 -12.00 1.76 -10.51
C GLU A 47 -12.10 0.64 -11.55
N GLU A 48 -11.04 -0.17 -11.71
CA GLU A 48 -11.06 -1.36 -12.57
C GLU A 48 -12.09 -2.39 -12.09
N ASP A 49 -12.12 -2.68 -10.78
CA ASP A 49 -13.10 -3.60 -10.17
C ASP A 49 -14.54 -3.06 -10.30
N ARG A 50 -14.73 -1.76 -10.08
CA ARG A 50 -16.04 -1.11 -10.25
C ARG A 50 -16.54 -1.22 -11.69
N ALA A 51 -15.67 -1.02 -12.69
CA ALA A 51 -16.04 -1.15 -14.10
C ALA A 51 -16.44 -2.59 -14.44
N ALA A 52 -15.69 -3.59 -13.95
CA ALA A 52 -16.00 -5.01 -14.15
C ALA A 52 -17.36 -5.39 -13.56
N ILE A 53 -17.70 -4.90 -12.37
CA ILE A 53 -19.00 -5.17 -11.72
C ILE A 53 -20.18 -4.60 -12.52
N VAL A 54 -20.00 -3.45 -13.18
CA VAL A 54 -21.06 -2.85 -13.99
C VAL A 54 -21.31 -3.66 -15.27
N GLU A 55 -20.26 -4.21 -15.88
CA GLU A 55 -20.36 -5.04 -17.09
C GLU A 55 -21.03 -6.41 -16.83
N GLU A 56 -20.93 -6.94 -15.60
CA GLU A 56 -21.50 -8.24 -15.21
C GLU A 56 -22.96 -8.20 -14.71
N ARG A 57 -23.60 -7.01 -14.61
CA ARG A 57 -24.99 -6.94 -14.15
C ARG A 57 -25.96 -7.53 -15.19
N PRO A 58 -26.76 -8.56 -14.85
CA PRO A 58 -27.87 -8.98 -15.70
C PRO A 58 -28.89 -7.83 -15.76
N GLN A 59 -29.34 -7.52 -16.98
CA GLN A 59 -30.41 -6.54 -17.24
C GLN A 59 -31.73 -6.95 -16.57
#